data_AF-A0A061HTT4-F1
#
_entry.id   AF-A0A061HTT4-F1
#
_cell.length_a   1.000
_cell.length_b   1.000
_cell.length_c   1.000
_cell.angle_alpha   90.00
_cell.angle_beta   90.00
_cell.angle_gamma   90.00
#
_symmetry.space_group_name_H-M   'P 1'
#
loop_
_entity.id
_entity.type
_entity.pdbx_description
1 polymer ?
#
loop_
_entity_poly.entity_id
_entity_poly.type
_entity_poly.pdbx_seq_one_letter_code
_entity_poly.pdbx_strand_id
1 'polypeptide(L)'
;MIDPPRATVPDAVLKCRTAGIRVIMVTGDHPITAKAIAASVGIISEGSETVEDIAARLRMPVDQVNRKDARACVINGMQLKDMDPSELVEALRTHPEMVFARTSPQQKLVIVESCQRLGAIVAVTGDGVNDSPALKKADIGVAMGIAGSDAAKNAADMILLDDNFASIVTGVEQGRLIFDNLKKSIAYTLTKNIPELTPYLIYITVSVPLPLGCITILFIELCTDIFPSVSLAYEKAESDIMHLRPRNPRRDRLVNEPLAAYSYFQIGAIQSFAGFADYFTAMAQEGWFPLLCVGLRPQWEDHHLQDLQDSYGQEW
;
A
#
# COMPACT_ATOMS: atom_id res chain seq x y z
N MET A 1 6.55 39.56 14.57
CA MET A 1 6.99 38.27 15.14
C MET A 1 6.39 37.19 14.24
N ILE A 2 7.21 36.33 13.64
CA ILE A 2 6.74 35.25 12.76
C ILE A 2 6.64 33.96 13.57
N ASP A 3 5.64 33.12 13.29
CA ASP A 3 5.54 31.79 13.92
C ASP A 3 6.56 30.86 13.25
N PRO A 4 7.64 30.42 13.93
CA PRO A 4 8.68 29.63 13.31
C PRO A 4 8.21 28.19 13.07
N PRO A 5 8.67 27.53 11.99
CA PRO A 5 8.42 26.11 11.82
C PRO A 5 9.10 25.30 12.94
N ARG A 6 8.47 24.18 13.32
CA ARG A 6 9.06 23.25 14.28
C ARG A 6 10.39 22.70 13.73
N ALA A 7 11.35 22.46 14.62
CA ALA A 7 12.73 22.13 14.25
C ALA A 7 12.88 20.92 13.31
N THR A 8 12.00 19.91 13.42
CA THR A 8 12.06 18.68 12.61
C THR A 8 11.31 18.76 11.28
N VAL A 9 10.50 19.81 11.07
CA VAL A 9 9.62 19.91 9.89
C VAL A 9 10.41 20.06 8.58
N PRO A 10 11.44 20.92 8.45
CA PRO A 10 12.17 21.07 7.19
C PRO A 10 12.82 19.76 6.70
N ASP A 11 13.46 18.99 7.59
CA ASP A 11 14.08 17.70 7.25
C ASP A 11 13.01 16.66 6.87
N ALA A 12 11.90 16.61 7.59
CA ALA A 12 10.82 15.68 7.31
C ALA A 12 10.14 15.95 5.96
N VAL A 13 9.89 17.22 5.63
CA VAL A 13 9.36 17.63 4.31
C VAL A 13 10.34 17.22 3.20
N LEU A 14 11.64 17.46 3.40
CA LEU A 14 12.66 17.05 2.44
C LEU A 14 12.67 15.53 2.23
N LYS A 15 12.64 14.73 3.30
CA LYS A 15 12.57 13.27 3.22
C LYS A 15 11.33 12.76 2.50
N CYS A 16 10.16 13.37 2.74
CA CYS A 16 8.96 13.07 1.96
C CYS A 16 9.15 13.36 0.47
N ARG A 17 9.79 14.48 0.12
CA ARG A 17 10.08 14.83 -1.28
C ARG A 17 11.12 13.89 -1.90
N THR A 18 12.15 13.48 -1.16
CA THR A 18 13.12 12.45 -1.59
C THR A 18 12.42 11.14 -1.92
N ALA A 19 11.41 10.77 -1.12
CA ALA A 19 10.54 9.62 -1.37
C ALA A 19 9.51 9.83 -2.50
N GLY A 20 9.63 10.92 -3.27
CA GLY A 20 8.77 11.26 -4.40
C GLY A 20 7.36 11.71 -4.01
N ILE A 21 7.11 12.04 -2.74
CA ILE A 21 5.81 12.54 -2.27
C ILE A 21 5.73 14.04 -2.58
N ARG A 22 4.64 14.44 -3.23
CA ARG A 22 4.33 15.85 -3.45
C ARG A 22 3.73 16.45 -2.18
N VAL A 23 4.35 17.51 -1.66
CA VAL A 23 3.88 18.23 -0.48
C VAL A 23 3.19 19.53 -0.92
N ILE A 24 2.00 19.79 -0.38
CA ILE A 24 1.18 20.97 -0.69
C ILE A 24 0.83 21.63 0.64
N MET A 25 1.02 22.95 0.75
CA MET A 25 0.57 23.71 1.92
C MET A 25 -0.87 24.18 1.73
N VAL A 26 -1.73 23.99 2.74
CA VAL A 26 -3.10 24.52 2.76
C VAL A 26 -3.38 25.21 4.10
N THR A 27 -3.33 26.55 4.09
CA THR A 27 -3.44 27.36 5.31
C THR A 27 -4.48 28.48 5.21
N GLY A 28 -5.05 28.85 6.35
CA GLY A 28 -5.88 30.04 6.51
C GLY A 28 -5.09 31.34 6.62
N ASP A 29 -3.76 31.27 6.68
CA ASP A 29 -2.88 32.43 6.86
C ASP A 29 -2.75 33.32 5.62
N HIS A 30 -2.20 34.51 5.84
CA HIS A 30 -1.93 35.47 4.77
C HIS A 30 -0.93 34.91 3.74
N PRO A 31 -1.14 35.13 2.41
CA PRO A 31 -0.28 34.58 1.36
C PRO A 31 1.22 34.86 1.51
N ILE A 32 1.58 36.05 2.01
CA ILE A 32 2.98 36.45 2.21
C ILE A 32 3.64 35.56 3.28
N THR A 33 2.96 35.34 4.40
CA THR A 33 3.45 34.46 5.49
C THR A 33 3.51 33.01 5.01
N ALA A 34 2.46 32.54 4.35
CA ALA A 34 2.40 31.18 3.82
C ALA A 34 3.54 30.89 2.84
N LYS A 35 3.82 31.82 1.91
CA LYS A 35 4.93 31.69 0.95
C LYS A 35 6.29 31.65 1.65
N ALA A 36 6.51 32.52 2.64
CA ALA A 36 7.77 32.56 3.40
C ALA A 36 8.00 31.27 4.21
N ILE A 37 6.97 30.75 4.89
CA ILE A 37 7.06 29.48 5.63
C ILE A 37 7.21 28.30 4.67
N ALA A 38 6.49 28.28 3.54
CA ALA A 38 6.62 27.23 2.54
C ALA A 38 8.05 27.13 1.99
N ALA A 39 8.73 28.25 1.79
CA ALA A 39 10.14 28.27 1.42
C ALA A 39 11.04 27.77 2.56
N SER A 40 10.80 28.19 3.80
CA SER A 40 11.65 27.81 4.95
C SER A 40 11.57 26.31 5.29
N VAL A 41 10.41 25.67 5.07
CA VAL A 41 10.24 24.22 5.29
C VAL A 41 10.53 23.37 4.06
N GLY A 42 10.90 23.98 2.92
CA GLY A 42 11.28 23.23 1.71
C GLY A 42 10.11 22.71 0.86
N ILE A 43 8.90 23.28 1.01
CA ILE A 43 7.77 23.05 0.10
C ILE A 43 8.02 23.78 -1.23
N ILE A 44 8.46 25.04 -1.15
CA ILE A 44 9.00 25.78 -2.30
C ILE A 44 10.52 25.65 -2.26
N SER A 45 11.12 25.13 -3.33
CA SER A 45 12.57 24.95 -3.40
C SER A 45 13.27 26.29 -3.63
N GLU A 46 14.52 26.40 -3.17
CA GLU A 46 15.37 27.54 -3.51
C GLU A 46 15.56 27.61 -5.05
N GLY A 47 15.35 28.81 -5.62
CA GLY A 47 15.37 29.02 -7.07
C GLY A 47 14.08 28.64 -7.81
N SER A 48 13.04 28.11 -7.14
CA SER A 48 11.71 27.98 -7.73
C SER A 48 10.97 29.32 -7.67
N GLU A 49 10.63 29.86 -8.83
CA GLU A 49 9.90 31.14 -8.94
C GLU A 49 8.38 30.91 -9.12
N THR A 50 7.58 31.84 -8.57
CA THR A 50 6.16 31.96 -8.91
C THR A 50 5.94 32.87 -10.12
N VAL A 51 4.73 32.86 -10.70
CA VAL A 51 4.39 33.75 -11.82
C VAL A 51 4.58 35.23 -11.44
N GLU A 52 4.29 35.58 -10.18
CA GLU A 52 4.51 36.93 -9.64
C GLU A 52 6.01 37.26 -9.50
N ASP A 53 6.84 36.30 -9.11
CA ASP A 53 8.29 36.50 -8.99
C ASP A 53 8.92 36.73 -10.36
N ILE A 54 8.52 35.94 -11.36
CA ILE A 54 8.99 36.08 -12.75
C ILE A 54 8.56 37.45 -13.30
N ALA A 55 7.30 37.84 -13.09
CA ALA A 55 6.77 39.13 -13.51
C ALA A 55 7.56 40.30 -12.89
N ALA A 56 7.84 40.22 -11.58
CA ALA A 56 8.61 41.24 -10.86
C ALA A 56 10.06 41.30 -11.34
N ARG A 57 10.71 40.15 -11.54
CA ARG A 57 12.10 40.05 -12.01
C ARG A 57 12.25 40.61 -13.44
N LEU A 58 11.32 40.29 -14.33
CA LEU A 58 11.33 40.75 -15.73
C LEU A 58 10.66 42.12 -15.92
N ARG A 59 10.08 42.70 -14.87
CA ARG A 59 9.33 43.97 -14.90
C ARG A 59 8.23 43.98 -15.97
N MET A 60 7.47 42.89 -16.06
CA MET A 60 6.36 42.73 -16.98
C MET A 60 5.05 42.43 -16.23
N PRO A 61 3.88 42.70 -16.82
CA PRO A 61 2.61 42.34 -16.19
C PRO A 61 2.48 40.80 -16.09
N VAL A 62 1.84 40.33 -15.01
CA VAL A 62 1.67 38.89 -14.71
C VAL A 62 0.98 38.14 -15.85
N ASP A 63 0.09 38.80 -16.59
CA ASP A 63 -0.66 38.21 -17.70
C ASP A 63 0.22 37.81 -18.89
N GLN A 64 1.42 38.39 -19.00
CA GLN A 64 2.38 38.09 -20.08
C GLN A 64 3.34 36.96 -19.70
N VAL A 65 3.36 36.53 -18.43
CA VAL A 65 4.23 35.45 -17.97
C VAL A 65 3.64 34.10 -18.36
N ASN A 66 4.44 33.28 -19.03
CA ASN A 66 4.05 31.90 -19.30
C ASN A 66 3.97 31.10 -17.99
N ARG A 67 2.77 30.63 -17.65
CA ARG A 67 2.52 29.87 -16.42
C ARG A 67 3.37 28.60 -16.32
N LYS A 68 3.78 28.00 -17.45
CA LYS A 68 4.60 26.79 -17.45
C LYS A 68 6.04 27.02 -16.98
N ASP A 69 6.51 28.26 -17.02
CA ASP A 69 7.88 28.60 -16.60
C ASP A 69 7.99 28.70 -15.08
N ALA A 70 6.85 28.93 -14.40
CA ALA A 70 6.78 28.98 -12.95
C ALA A 70 6.63 27.58 -12.34
N ARG A 71 7.64 27.14 -11.60
CA ARG A 71 7.59 25.84 -10.91
C ARG A 71 6.73 25.88 -9.64
N ALA A 72 6.60 27.05 -9.02
CA ALA A 72 5.80 27.27 -7.83
C ALA A 72 4.56 28.12 -8.13
N CYS A 73 3.47 27.91 -7.39
CA CYS A 73 2.27 28.73 -7.48
C CYS A 73 1.65 28.94 -6.09
N VAL A 74 1.21 30.17 -5.82
CA VAL A 74 0.52 30.56 -4.59
C VAL A 74 -0.89 31.01 -4.95
N ILE A 75 -1.89 30.27 -4.47
CA ILE A 75 -3.30 30.55 -4.76
C ILE A 75 -3.97 31.03 -3.47
N ASN A 76 -4.63 32.19 -3.54
CA ASN A 76 -5.44 32.71 -2.44
C ASN A 76 -6.85 32.08 -2.45
N GLY A 77 -7.47 31.89 -1.29
CA GLY A 77 -8.85 31.45 -1.15
C GLY A 77 -9.87 32.27 -1.96
N MET A 78 -9.64 33.56 -2.20
CA MET A 78 -10.50 34.35 -3.10
C MET A 78 -10.36 33.92 -4.57
N GLN A 79 -9.13 33.73 -5.04
CA GLN A 79 -8.88 33.20 -6.39
C GLN A 79 -9.46 31.80 -6.53
N LEU A 80 -9.26 30.94 -5.54
CA LEU A 80 -9.76 29.58 -5.53
C LEU A 80 -11.29 29.50 -5.58
N LYS A 81 -11.99 30.51 -5.03
CA LYS A 81 -13.46 30.58 -5.07
C LYS A 81 -13.99 30.85 -6.48
N ASP A 82 -13.25 31.64 -7.25
CA ASP A 82 -13.63 32.03 -8.60
C ASP A 82 -13.13 31.03 -9.66
N MET A 83 -12.28 30.07 -9.27
CA MET A 83 -11.76 29.02 -10.14
C MET A 83 -12.72 27.86 -10.30
N ASP A 84 -12.82 27.36 -11.53
CA ASP A 84 -13.52 26.11 -11.80
C ASP A 84 -12.68 24.88 -11.35
N PRO A 85 -13.32 23.75 -11.01
CA PRO A 85 -12.60 22.53 -10.64
C PRO A 85 -11.61 22.04 -11.70
N SER A 86 -11.87 22.29 -12.99
CA SER A 86 -10.95 21.96 -14.09
C SER A 86 -9.69 22.84 -14.09
N GLU A 87 -9.82 24.11 -13.74
CA GLU A 87 -8.69 25.04 -13.66
C GLU A 87 -7.79 24.68 -12.48
N LEU A 88 -8.39 24.31 -11.34
CA LEU A 88 -7.65 23.83 -10.18
C LEU A 88 -6.84 22.58 -10.50
N VAL A 89 -7.43 21.63 -11.23
CA VAL A 89 -6.76 20.42 -11.70
C VAL A 89 -5.59 20.75 -12.65
N GLU A 90 -5.75 21.72 -13.54
CA GLU A 90 -4.69 22.14 -14.46
C GLU A 90 -3.54 22.87 -13.73
N ALA A 91 -3.86 23.72 -12.75
CA ALA A 91 -2.86 24.35 -11.89
C ALA A 91 -2.09 23.30 -11.09
N LEU A 92 -2.78 22.30 -10.53
CA LEU A 92 -2.17 21.18 -9.82
C LEU A 92 -1.26 20.34 -10.74
N ARG A 93 -1.55 20.21 -12.03
CA ARG A 93 -0.67 19.50 -12.98
C ARG A 93 0.55 20.32 -13.40
N THR A 94 0.36 21.61 -13.60
CA THR A 94 1.40 22.51 -14.13
C THR A 94 2.47 22.81 -13.08
N HIS A 95 2.04 23.12 -11.86
CA HIS A 95 2.95 23.60 -10.82
C HIS A 95 3.18 22.49 -9.78
N PRO A 96 4.37 21.86 -9.72
CA PRO A 96 4.64 20.82 -8.73
C PRO A 96 4.63 21.34 -7.28
N GLU A 97 5.09 22.57 -7.06
CA GLU A 97 5.19 23.21 -5.74
C GLU A 97 4.01 24.17 -5.56
N MET A 98 3.11 23.85 -4.63
CA MET A 98 1.83 24.56 -4.51
C MET A 98 1.57 24.98 -3.07
N VAL A 99 1.10 26.21 -2.92
CA VAL A 99 0.68 26.79 -1.63
C VAL A 99 -0.70 27.41 -1.79
N PHE A 100 -1.66 26.93 -1.00
CA PHE A 100 -2.97 27.53 -0.86
C PHE A 100 -3.01 28.33 0.44
N ALA A 101 -3.29 29.62 0.33
CA ALA A 101 -3.30 30.56 1.45
C ALA A 101 -4.69 31.19 1.61
N ARG A 102 -5.00 31.63 2.83
CA ARG A 102 -6.28 32.24 3.20
C ARG A 102 -7.50 31.40 2.80
N THR A 103 -7.38 30.08 2.92
CA THR A 103 -8.44 29.12 2.55
C THR A 103 -9.47 28.92 3.67
N SER A 104 -10.73 28.76 3.31
CA SER A 104 -11.79 28.30 4.23
C SER A 104 -11.73 26.78 4.48
N PRO A 105 -12.35 26.26 5.55
CA PRO A 105 -12.43 24.81 5.80
C PRO A 105 -13.02 24.01 4.63
N GLN A 106 -14.07 24.55 3.98
CA GLN A 106 -14.69 23.93 2.80
C GLN A 106 -13.73 23.90 1.61
N GLN A 107 -12.92 24.95 1.43
CA GLN A 107 -11.92 24.99 0.37
C GLN A 107 -10.81 23.96 0.59
N LYS A 108 -10.42 23.70 1.84
CA LYS A 108 -9.46 22.62 2.14
C LYS A 108 -9.97 21.26 1.66
N LEU A 109 -11.26 20.97 1.90
CA LEU A 109 -11.91 19.77 1.40
C LEU A 109 -11.92 19.70 -0.14
N VAL A 110 -12.27 20.80 -0.82
CA VAL A 110 -12.26 20.86 -2.30
C VAL A 110 -10.86 20.60 -2.88
N ILE A 111 -9.81 21.11 -2.23
CA ILE A 111 -8.41 20.85 -2.64
C ILE A 111 -8.09 19.35 -2.52
N VAL A 112 -8.45 18.72 -1.40
CA VAL A 112 -8.24 17.28 -1.19
C VAL A 112 -8.99 16.46 -2.24
N GLU A 113 -10.25 16.77 -2.49
CA GLU A 113 -11.07 16.10 -3.52
C GLU A 113 -10.47 16.25 -4.92
N SER A 114 -9.93 17.42 -5.24
CA SER A 114 -9.30 17.68 -6.54
C SER A 114 -8.01 16.88 -6.72
N CYS A 115 -7.22 16.73 -5.66
CA CYS A 115 -6.06 15.85 -5.64
C CYS A 115 -6.45 14.37 -5.78
N GLN A 116 -7.50 13.93 -5.10
CA GLN A 116 -8.03 12.56 -5.22
C GLN A 116 -8.60 12.28 -6.63
N ARG A 117 -9.24 13.28 -7.27
CA ARG A 117 -9.76 13.18 -8.64
C ARG A 117 -8.66 12.97 -9.68
N LEU A 118 -7.43 13.40 -9.40
CA LEU A 118 -6.25 13.09 -10.21
C LEU A 118 -5.80 11.61 -10.07
N GLY A 119 -6.40 10.84 -9.17
CA GLY A 119 -6.04 9.47 -8.88
C GLY A 119 -4.85 9.34 -7.92
N ALA A 120 -4.53 10.41 -7.17
CA ALA A 120 -3.51 10.38 -6.13
C ALA A 120 -4.11 9.92 -4.79
N ILE A 121 -3.28 9.26 -3.97
CA ILE A 121 -3.59 9.00 -2.56
C ILE A 121 -3.14 10.22 -1.76
N VAL A 122 -4.04 10.79 -0.97
CA VAL A 122 -3.85 12.06 -0.28
C VAL A 122 -3.87 11.85 1.23
N ALA A 123 -2.76 12.20 1.87
CA ALA A 123 -2.67 12.35 3.32
C ALA A 123 -2.86 13.83 3.70
N VAL A 124 -3.60 14.11 4.77
CA VAL A 124 -3.77 15.46 5.31
C VAL A 124 -3.27 15.50 6.73
N THR A 125 -2.41 16.46 7.05
CA THR A 125 -1.93 16.72 8.41
C THR A 125 -2.51 18.03 8.92
N GLY A 126 -3.18 18.04 10.07
CA GLY A 126 -3.80 19.23 10.62
C GLY A 126 -4.00 19.18 12.14
N ASP A 127 -4.32 20.31 12.73
CA ASP A 127 -4.47 20.48 14.18
C ASP A 127 -5.76 21.24 14.53
N GLY A 128 -6.21 22.17 13.68
CA GLY A 128 -7.38 22.98 13.91
C GLY A 128 -8.71 22.28 13.60
N VAL A 129 -9.79 22.80 14.19
CA VAL A 129 -11.19 22.43 13.84
C VAL A 129 -11.48 22.69 12.35
N ASN A 130 -10.76 23.66 11.77
CA ASN A 130 -10.82 24.00 10.35
C ASN A 130 -10.32 22.88 9.42
N ASP A 131 -9.54 21.93 9.94
CA ASP A 131 -8.98 20.82 9.16
C ASP A 131 -9.85 19.57 9.20
N SER A 132 -10.82 19.48 10.13
CA SER A 132 -11.67 18.31 10.30
C SER A 132 -12.36 17.83 9.01
N PRO A 133 -12.92 18.69 8.13
CA PRO A 133 -13.50 18.24 6.87
C PRO A 133 -12.46 17.62 5.92
N ALA A 134 -11.27 18.23 5.84
CA ALA A 134 -10.19 17.77 4.98
C ALA A 134 -9.55 16.47 5.51
N LEU A 135 -9.35 16.38 6.83
CA LEU A 135 -8.87 15.18 7.52
C LEU A 135 -9.80 14.00 7.27
N LYS A 136 -11.12 14.22 7.39
CA LYS A 136 -12.10 13.15 7.20
C LYS A 136 -12.23 12.68 5.76
N LYS A 137 -11.97 13.58 4.80
CA LYS A 137 -12.06 13.28 3.36
C LYS A 137 -10.78 12.67 2.79
N ALA A 138 -9.64 12.93 3.41
CA ALA A 138 -8.34 12.36 3.03
C ALA A 138 -8.38 10.83 3.04
N ASP A 139 -7.47 10.20 2.29
CA ASP A 139 -7.29 8.74 2.38
C ASP A 139 -6.66 8.34 3.71
N ILE A 140 -5.90 9.26 4.32
CA ILE A 140 -5.43 9.18 5.69
C ILE A 140 -5.35 10.59 6.30
N GLY A 141 -6.15 10.85 7.33
CA GLY A 141 -6.06 12.05 8.15
C GLY A 141 -5.09 11.85 9.32
N VAL A 142 -4.18 12.81 9.52
CA VAL A 142 -3.21 12.80 10.64
C VAL A 142 -3.40 14.05 11.50
N ALA A 143 -3.68 13.85 12.80
CA ALA A 143 -3.87 14.93 13.76
C ALA A 143 -2.71 15.05 14.76
N MET A 144 -2.47 16.28 15.23
CA MET A 144 -1.52 16.58 16.30
C MET A 144 -2.13 16.23 17.67
N GLY A 145 -1.39 15.52 18.52
CA GLY A 145 -1.86 15.00 19.80
C GLY A 145 -1.96 16.06 20.91
N ILE A 146 -1.05 17.03 20.90
CA ILE A 146 -0.97 18.10 21.91
C ILE A 146 -1.61 19.37 21.36
N ALA A 147 -1.11 19.90 20.24
CA ALA A 147 -1.64 21.12 19.64
C ALA A 147 -3.02 20.95 18.99
N GLY A 148 -3.40 19.72 18.64
CA GLY A 148 -4.66 19.46 17.94
C GLY A 148 -5.89 19.64 18.81
N SER A 149 -6.94 20.21 18.21
CA SER A 149 -8.29 20.25 18.77
C SER A 149 -8.93 18.84 18.80
N ASP A 150 -9.87 18.63 19.71
CA ASP A 150 -10.59 17.35 19.81
C ASP A 150 -11.38 17.01 18.54
N ALA A 151 -11.88 18.03 17.84
CA ALA A 151 -12.55 17.86 16.56
C ALA A 151 -11.60 17.37 15.47
N ALA A 152 -10.33 17.79 15.47
CA ALA A 152 -9.32 17.30 14.51
C ALA A 152 -8.91 15.86 14.84
N LYS A 153 -8.67 15.55 16.13
CA LYS A 153 -8.30 14.21 16.60
C LYS A 153 -9.38 13.17 16.30
N ASN A 154 -10.65 13.52 16.50
CA ASN A 154 -11.78 12.62 16.20
C ASN A 154 -12.06 12.46 14.70
N ALA A 155 -11.61 13.40 13.87
CA ALA A 155 -11.77 13.34 12.42
C ALA A 155 -10.65 12.56 11.71
N ALA A 156 -9.45 12.51 12.32
CA ALA A 156 -8.26 11.85 11.79
C ALA A 156 -8.26 10.34 12.02
N ASP A 157 -7.47 9.63 11.19
CA ASP A 157 -7.25 8.17 11.28
C ASP A 157 -5.98 7.83 12.08
N MET A 158 -5.04 8.78 12.17
CA MET A 158 -3.80 8.67 12.94
C MET A 158 -3.59 9.91 13.81
N ILE A 159 -3.08 9.71 15.03
CA ILE A 159 -2.78 10.79 15.97
C ILE A 159 -1.29 10.74 16.35
N LEU A 160 -0.59 11.86 16.21
CA LEU A 160 0.81 12.03 16.62
C LEU A 160 0.87 12.54 18.05
N LEU A 161 1.00 11.64 19.03
CA LEU A 161 0.96 11.96 20.46
C LEU A 161 2.04 12.96 20.90
N ASP A 162 3.17 12.98 20.22
CA ASP A 162 4.34 13.82 20.54
C ASP A 162 4.44 15.09 19.69
N ASP A 163 3.45 15.37 18.83
CA ASP A 163 3.46 16.47 17.86
C ASP A 163 4.71 16.49 16.94
N ASN A 164 5.38 15.34 16.76
CA ASN A 164 6.58 15.27 15.94
C ASN A 164 6.25 14.94 14.49
N PHE A 165 6.45 15.92 13.61
CA PHE A 165 6.19 15.75 12.18
C PHE A 165 7.11 14.70 11.52
N ALA A 166 8.27 14.40 12.10
CA ALA A 166 9.15 13.34 11.61
C ALA A 166 8.49 11.96 11.63
N SER A 167 7.49 11.73 12.49
CA SER A 167 6.72 10.49 12.56
C SER A 167 5.97 10.18 11.26
N ILE A 168 5.66 11.19 10.43
CA ILE A 168 5.10 10.97 9.08
C ILE A 168 6.09 10.23 8.19
N VAL A 169 7.37 10.58 8.25
CA VAL A 169 8.43 9.94 7.47
C VAL A 169 8.55 8.46 7.89
N THR A 170 8.57 8.21 9.19
CA THR A 170 8.55 6.85 9.74
C THR A 170 7.30 6.09 9.32
N GLY A 171 6.14 6.73 9.32
CA GLY A 171 4.88 6.14 8.87
C GLY A 171 4.90 5.75 7.39
N VAL A 172 5.48 6.58 6.53
CA VAL A 172 5.68 6.26 5.10
C VAL A 172 6.62 5.07 4.94
N GLU A 173 7.74 5.05 5.67
CA GLU A 173 8.72 3.95 5.64
C GLU A 173 8.07 2.62 6.04
N GLN A 174 7.39 2.60 7.20
CA GLN A 174 6.71 1.39 7.69
C GLN A 174 5.55 0.98 6.77
N GLY A 175 4.82 1.94 6.20
CA GLY A 175 3.73 1.68 5.25
C GLY A 175 4.22 1.02 3.95
N ARG A 176 5.40 1.40 3.46
CA ARG A 176 6.04 0.76 2.29
C ARG A 176 6.56 -0.63 2.65
N LEU A 177 7.23 -0.76 3.80
CA LEU A 177 7.79 -2.03 4.28
C LEU A 177 6.70 -3.09 4.48
N ILE A 178 5.60 -2.75 5.16
CA ILE A 178 4.51 -3.70 5.40
C ILE A 178 3.81 -4.10 4.09
N PHE A 179 3.73 -3.21 3.10
CA PHE A 179 3.12 -3.53 1.81
C PHE A 179 3.91 -4.63 1.08
N ASP A 180 5.23 -4.54 1.04
CA ASP A 180 6.06 -5.57 0.39
C ASP A 180 6.10 -6.86 1.21
N ASN A 181 6.17 -6.77 2.54
CA ASN A 181 6.12 -7.95 3.41
C ASN A 181 4.78 -8.69 3.34
N LEU A 182 3.66 -7.98 3.20
CA LEU A 182 2.35 -8.60 2.98
C LEU A 182 2.32 -9.37 1.65
N LYS A 183 3.01 -8.93 0.60
CA LYS A 183 3.12 -9.72 -0.63
C LYS A 183 3.86 -11.03 -0.40
N LYS A 184 4.94 -11.03 0.40
CA LYS A 184 5.69 -12.23 0.77
C LYS A 184 4.82 -13.20 1.56
N SER A 185 4.13 -12.69 2.58
CA SER A 185 3.20 -13.46 3.41
C SER A 185 2.08 -14.08 2.58
N ILE A 186 1.45 -13.29 1.70
CA ILE A 186 0.40 -13.77 0.80
C ILE A 186 0.96 -14.81 -0.18
N ALA A 187 2.09 -14.55 -0.83
CA ALA A 187 2.71 -15.50 -1.75
C ALA A 187 3.02 -16.85 -1.08
N TYR A 188 3.49 -16.81 0.17
CA TYR A 188 3.71 -18.01 0.98
C TYR A 188 2.41 -18.79 1.19
N THR A 189 1.35 -18.12 1.68
CA THR A 189 0.05 -18.76 1.94
C THR A 189 -0.65 -19.25 0.67
N LEU A 190 -0.49 -18.57 -0.47
CA LEU A 190 -1.11 -19.01 -1.72
C LEU A 190 -0.41 -20.24 -2.31
N THR A 191 0.91 -20.35 -2.17
CA THR A 191 1.71 -21.40 -2.81
C THR A 191 1.24 -22.80 -2.43
N LYS A 192 0.92 -23.01 -1.16
CA LYS A 192 0.51 -24.31 -0.59
C LYS A 192 -0.90 -24.76 -0.97
N ASN A 193 -1.75 -23.87 -1.50
CA ASN A 193 -3.10 -24.27 -1.91
C ASN A 193 -3.08 -25.30 -3.06
N ILE A 194 -2.01 -25.32 -3.86
CA ILE A 194 -1.85 -26.26 -4.98
C ILE A 194 -1.55 -27.69 -4.51
N PRO A 195 -0.54 -27.95 -3.65
CA PRO A 195 -0.35 -29.29 -3.07
C PRO A 195 -1.52 -29.73 -2.19
N GLU A 196 -2.37 -28.83 -1.70
CA GLU A 196 -3.60 -29.18 -0.98
C GLU A 196 -4.76 -29.58 -1.93
N LEU A 197 -4.92 -28.88 -3.07
CA LEU A 197 -5.98 -29.15 -4.04
C LEU A 197 -5.69 -30.35 -4.95
N THR A 198 -4.45 -30.47 -5.42
CA THR A 198 -4.06 -31.50 -6.41
C THR A 198 -4.31 -32.95 -5.96
N PRO A 199 -4.15 -33.35 -4.68
CA PRO A 199 -4.60 -34.63 -4.15
C PRO A 199 -6.04 -34.98 -4.50
N TYR A 200 -6.98 -34.03 -4.34
CA TYR A 200 -8.39 -34.24 -4.65
C TYR A 200 -8.63 -34.37 -6.15
N LEU A 201 -7.93 -33.59 -6.98
CA LEU A 201 -8.04 -33.70 -8.43
C LEU A 201 -7.59 -35.08 -8.92
N ILE A 202 -6.48 -35.61 -8.42
CA ILE A 202 -5.99 -36.94 -8.77
C ILE A 202 -6.89 -38.04 -8.18
N TYR A 203 -7.36 -37.88 -6.95
CA TYR A 203 -8.33 -38.77 -6.31
C TYR A 203 -9.61 -38.91 -7.16
N ILE A 204 -10.15 -37.81 -7.71
CA ILE A 204 -11.35 -37.85 -8.56
C ILE A 204 -11.04 -38.41 -9.95
N THR A 205 -9.97 -37.96 -10.60
CA THR A 205 -9.70 -38.28 -12.02
C THR A 205 -9.05 -39.65 -12.23
N VAL A 206 -8.16 -40.07 -11.33
CA VAL A 206 -7.40 -41.33 -11.40
C VAL A 206 -7.99 -42.39 -10.44
N SER A 207 -8.85 -41.99 -9.49
CA SER A 207 -9.45 -42.90 -8.50
C SER A 207 -8.41 -43.67 -7.69
N VAL A 208 -7.37 -42.97 -7.25
CA VAL A 208 -6.40 -43.46 -6.23
C VAL A 208 -6.96 -43.26 -4.82
N PRO A 209 -6.45 -43.98 -3.79
CA PRO A 209 -6.77 -43.69 -2.39
C PRO A 209 -6.44 -42.24 -2.02
N LEU A 210 -7.25 -41.62 -1.15
CA LEU A 210 -7.16 -40.19 -0.82
C LEU A 210 -5.75 -39.82 -0.30
N PRO A 211 -4.95 -39.01 -1.03
CA PRO A 211 -3.58 -38.72 -0.61
C PRO A 211 -3.49 -37.75 0.57
N LEU A 212 -4.43 -36.80 0.67
CA LEU A 212 -4.46 -35.78 1.72
C LEU A 212 -5.90 -35.56 2.19
N GLY A 213 -6.11 -35.61 3.51
CA GLY A 213 -7.45 -35.46 4.11
C GLY A 213 -7.85 -34.02 4.40
N CYS A 214 -9.15 -33.77 4.56
CA CYS A 214 -9.65 -32.43 4.90
C CYS A 214 -9.11 -31.95 6.25
N ILE A 215 -9.00 -32.86 7.24
CA ILE A 215 -8.53 -32.52 8.59
C ILE A 215 -7.05 -32.12 8.59
N THR A 216 -6.22 -32.78 7.77
CA THR A 216 -4.79 -32.43 7.66
C THR A 216 -4.59 -31.09 6.97
N ILE A 217 -5.42 -30.74 5.98
CA ILE A 217 -5.45 -29.41 5.37
C ILE A 217 -5.75 -28.33 6.43
N LEU A 218 -6.76 -28.56 7.29
CA LEU A 218 -7.08 -27.60 8.34
C LEU A 218 -5.92 -27.37 9.31
N PHE A 219 -5.12 -28.39 9.62
CA PHE A 219 -3.93 -28.22 10.45
C PHE A 219 -2.82 -27.44 9.74
N ILE A 220 -2.67 -27.59 8.43
CA ILE A 220 -1.73 -26.79 7.66
C ILE A 220 -2.18 -25.32 7.64
N GLU A 221 -3.41 -25.07 7.20
CA GLU A 221 -4.01 -23.74 7.05
C GLU A 221 -4.11 -22.95 8.36
N LEU A 222 -4.55 -23.61 9.44
CA LEU A 222 -4.95 -22.94 10.67
C LEU A 222 -3.96 -23.11 11.83
N CYS A 223 -2.87 -23.87 11.64
CA CYS A 223 -1.90 -24.09 12.71
C CYS A 223 -0.48 -23.88 12.21
N THR A 224 0.03 -24.78 11.36
CA THR A 224 1.47 -24.81 11.06
C THR A 224 1.93 -23.58 10.29
N ASP A 225 1.12 -23.07 9.36
CA ASP A 225 1.52 -21.96 8.49
C ASP A 225 1.11 -20.57 8.97
N ILE A 226 0.30 -20.45 10.02
CA ILE A 226 -0.04 -19.15 10.60
C ILE A 226 1.23 -18.45 11.09
N PHE A 227 2.05 -19.12 11.90
CA PHE A 227 3.22 -18.47 12.48
C PHE A 227 4.30 -18.10 11.45
N PRO A 228 4.70 -19.00 10.52
CA PRO A 228 5.62 -18.65 9.43
C PRO A 228 5.11 -17.50 8.56
N SER A 229 3.84 -17.52 8.14
CA SER A 229 3.28 -16.45 7.30
C SER A 229 3.26 -15.09 8.00
N VAL A 230 2.98 -15.06 9.31
CA VAL A 230 3.05 -13.84 10.12
C VAL A 230 4.49 -13.38 10.34
N SER A 231 5.44 -14.32 10.51
CA SER A 231 6.85 -13.97 10.71
C SER A 231 7.45 -13.19 9.53
N LEU A 232 6.95 -13.42 8.30
CA LEU A 232 7.33 -12.66 7.10
C LEU A 232 6.95 -11.17 7.18
N ALA A 233 6.02 -10.79 8.06
CA ALA A 233 5.70 -9.38 8.31
C ALA A 233 6.88 -8.62 8.93
N TYR A 234 7.82 -9.32 9.59
CA TYR A 234 8.96 -8.74 10.30
C TYR A 234 10.23 -8.62 9.43
N GLU A 235 10.16 -9.03 8.17
CA GLU A 235 11.27 -8.89 7.22
C GLU A 235 11.70 -7.43 7.04
N LYS A 236 12.99 -7.22 6.79
CA LYS A 236 13.53 -5.88 6.53
C LYS A 236 13.38 -5.51 5.06
N ALA A 237 13.51 -4.21 4.79
CA ALA A 237 13.52 -3.69 3.43
C ALA A 237 14.72 -4.24 2.65
N GLU A 238 14.46 -4.72 1.42
CA GLU A 238 15.50 -5.26 0.52
C GLU A 238 16.32 -4.17 -0.18
N SER A 239 15.78 -2.95 -0.22
CA SER A 239 16.40 -1.78 -0.84
C SER A 239 16.03 -0.52 -0.06
N ASP A 240 16.61 0.61 -0.44
CA ASP A 240 16.29 1.89 0.16
C ASP A 240 14.90 2.38 -0.28
N ILE A 241 13.88 1.93 0.46
CA ILE A 241 12.47 2.19 0.19
C ILE A 241 12.10 3.67 0.28
N MET A 242 12.91 4.52 0.92
CA MET A 242 12.67 5.96 1.06
C MET A 242 13.22 6.79 -0.11
N HIS A 243 13.93 6.16 -1.06
CA HIS A 243 14.39 6.80 -2.29
C HIS A 243 13.60 6.36 -3.53
N LEU A 244 12.62 5.46 -3.35
CA LEU A 244 11.70 5.04 -4.40
C LEU A 244 10.50 5.98 -4.50
N ARG A 245 9.92 6.10 -5.69
CA ARG A 245 8.66 6.84 -5.89
C ARG A 245 7.48 6.09 -5.23
N PRO A 246 6.40 6.79 -4.86
CA PRO A 246 5.19 6.14 -4.37
C PRO A 246 4.63 5.18 -5.43
N ARG A 247 4.11 4.04 -4.98
CA ARG A 247 3.51 3.02 -5.85
C ARG A 247 2.35 3.59 -6.66
N ASN A 248 2.15 3.10 -7.89
CA ASN A 248 0.97 3.44 -8.67
C ASN A 248 -0.21 2.56 -8.25
N PRO A 249 -1.31 3.11 -7.70
CA PRO A 249 -2.42 2.29 -7.19
C PRO A 249 -3.11 1.42 -8.25
N ARG A 250 -3.00 1.76 -9.53
CA ARG A 250 -3.64 1.02 -10.63
C ARG A 250 -2.78 -0.12 -11.17
N ARG A 251 -1.45 0.06 -11.20
CA ARG A 251 -0.49 -0.91 -11.74
C ARG A 251 0.12 -1.79 -10.65
N ASP A 252 0.54 -1.20 -9.55
CA ASP A 252 1.29 -1.85 -8.48
C ASP A 252 0.32 -2.34 -7.39
N ARG A 253 -0.37 -3.43 -7.72
CA ARG A 253 -1.30 -4.12 -6.82
C ARG A 253 -0.55 -5.01 -5.83
N LEU A 254 -1.25 -5.39 -4.75
CA LEU A 254 -0.71 -6.29 -3.73
C LEU A 254 -0.50 -7.69 -4.32
N VAL A 255 -1.52 -8.24 -4.97
CA VAL A 255 -1.45 -9.50 -5.72
C VAL A 255 -1.57 -9.18 -7.21
N ASN A 256 -0.57 -9.60 -7.98
CA ASN A 256 -0.54 -9.46 -9.44
C ASN A 256 -0.46 -10.85 -10.09
N GLU A 257 -0.80 -10.92 -11.38
CA GLU A 257 -0.78 -12.16 -12.15
C GLU A 257 0.59 -12.87 -12.10
N PRO A 258 1.74 -12.17 -12.22
CA PRO A 258 3.05 -12.83 -12.13
C PRO A 258 3.31 -13.48 -10.77
N LEU A 259 2.90 -12.86 -9.66
CA LEU A 259 3.04 -13.44 -8.33
C LEU A 259 2.16 -14.68 -8.21
N ALA A 260 0.90 -14.61 -8.62
CA ALA A 260 -0.01 -15.75 -8.57
C ALA A 260 0.47 -16.91 -9.45
N ALA A 261 0.94 -16.64 -10.67
CA ALA A 261 1.46 -17.66 -11.58
C ALA A 261 2.73 -18.33 -11.04
N TYR A 262 3.63 -17.55 -10.44
CA TYR A 262 4.85 -18.07 -9.83
C TYR A 262 4.54 -18.92 -8.58
N SER A 263 3.72 -18.41 -7.67
CA SER A 263 3.32 -19.11 -6.45
C SER A 263 2.54 -20.40 -6.74
N TYR A 264 1.50 -20.33 -7.57
CA TYR A 264 0.65 -21.49 -7.83
C TYR A 264 1.32 -22.50 -8.78
N PHE A 265 1.70 -22.08 -9.98
CA PHE A 265 2.05 -23.02 -11.05
C PHE A 265 3.52 -23.40 -11.09
N GLN A 266 4.40 -22.67 -10.40
CA GLN A 266 5.82 -23.05 -10.31
C GLN A 266 6.12 -23.67 -8.94
N ILE A 267 6.05 -22.88 -7.86
CA ILE A 267 6.41 -23.40 -6.53
C ILE A 267 5.37 -24.42 -6.05
N GLY A 268 4.07 -24.09 -6.15
CA GLY A 268 2.99 -24.99 -5.77
C GLY A 268 3.00 -26.29 -6.55
N ALA A 269 3.36 -26.24 -7.84
CA ALA A 269 3.55 -27.46 -8.65
C ALA A 269 4.71 -28.32 -8.13
N ILE A 270 5.86 -27.73 -7.80
CA ILE A 270 7.00 -28.46 -7.22
C ILE A 270 6.61 -29.10 -5.87
N GLN A 271 5.90 -28.38 -5.01
CA GLN A 271 5.40 -28.92 -3.75
C GLN A 271 4.41 -30.07 -3.97
N SER A 272 3.51 -29.95 -4.95
CA SER A 272 2.57 -31.01 -5.32
C SER A 272 3.31 -32.26 -5.81
N PHE A 273 4.30 -32.10 -6.70
CA PHE A 273 5.13 -33.22 -7.15
C PHE A 273 5.89 -33.88 -6.00
N ALA A 274 6.44 -33.09 -5.07
CA ALA A 274 7.10 -33.62 -3.87
C ALA A 274 6.10 -34.40 -2.98
N GLY A 275 4.89 -33.87 -2.77
CA GLY A 275 3.84 -34.54 -1.99
C GLY A 275 3.38 -35.85 -2.62
N PHE A 276 3.19 -35.89 -3.96
CA PHE A 276 2.86 -37.14 -4.64
C PHE A 276 4.01 -38.15 -4.65
N ALA A 277 5.26 -37.69 -4.76
CA ALA A 277 6.42 -38.56 -4.65
C ALA A 277 6.48 -39.22 -3.27
N ASP A 278 6.19 -38.47 -2.21
CA ASP A 278 6.14 -38.98 -0.83
C ASP A 278 4.97 -39.97 -0.65
N TYR A 279 3.77 -39.62 -1.16
CA TYR A 279 2.61 -40.51 -1.16
C TYR A 279 2.91 -41.87 -1.83
N PHE A 280 3.46 -41.87 -3.06
CA PHE A 280 3.77 -43.12 -3.76
C PHE A 280 4.91 -43.89 -3.11
N THR A 281 5.84 -43.20 -2.45
CA THR A 281 6.93 -43.84 -1.70
C THR A 281 6.36 -44.57 -0.49
N ALA A 282 5.48 -43.93 0.29
CA ALA A 282 4.81 -44.54 1.43
C ALA A 282 3.95 -45.74 1.01
N MET A 283 3.11 -45.58 -0.02
CA MET A 283 2.27 -46.67 -0.54
C MET A 283 3.11 -47.86 -1.02
N ALA A 284 4.18 -47.63 -1.77
CA ALA A 284 5.02 -48.70 -2.31
C ALA A 284 5.81 -49.45 -1.24
N GLN A 285 6.26 -48.76 -0.18
CA GLN A 285 6.94 -49.38 0.97
C GLN A 285 5.98 -50.29 1.75
N GLU A 286 4.70 -49.92 1.85
CA GLU A 286 3.64 -50.70 2.49
C GLU A 286 2.99 -51.75 1.56
N GLY A 287 3.51 -51.95 0.34
CA GLY A 287 3.06 -53.01 -0.56
C GLY A 287 2.09 -52.62 -1.67
N TRP A 288 1.72 -51.34 -1.77
CA TRP A 288 0.83 -50.81 -2.79
C TRP A 288 1.61 -50.10 -3.88
N PHE A 289 1.97 -50.83 -4.95
CA PHE A 289 2.74 -50.22 -6.04
C PHE A 289 1.93 -49.16 -6.81
N PRO A 290 2.59 -48.13 -7.38
CA PRO A 290 1.89 -47.02 -8.03
C PRO A 290 0.88 -47.42 -9.11
N LEU A 291 1.16 -48.51 -9.85
CA LEU A 291 0.27 -49.02 -10.89
C LEU A 291 -1.00 -49.66 -10.29
N LEU A 292 -0.90 -50.33 -9.14
CA LEU A 292 -2.03 -50.93 -8.44
C LEU A 292 -2.93 -49.86 -7.82
N CYS A 293 -2.37 -48.73 -7.39
CA CYS A 293 -3.13 -47.62 -6.81
C CYS A 293 -4.13 -46.99 -7.79
N VAL A 294 -3.93 -47.12 -9.10
CA VAL A 294 -4.81 -46.52 -10.12
C VAL A 294 -6.16 -47.24 -10.14
N GLY A 295 -7.25 -46.51 -9.88
CA GLY A 295 -8.60 -47.09 -9.83
C GLY A 295 -8.91 -47.88 -8.57
N LEU A 296 -8.02 -47.90 -7.58
CA LEU A 296 -8.17 -48.67 -6.33
C LEU A 296 -9.21 -48.09 -5.37
N ARG A 297 -9.54 -46.79 -5.51
CA ARG A 297 -10.43 -46.06 -4.59
C ARG A 297 -11.75 -46.78 -4.25
N PRO A 298 -12.54 -47.30 -5.21
CA PRO A 298 -13.81 -47.94 -4.87
C PRO A 298 -13.65 -49.19 -3.99
N GLN A 299 -12.54 -49.92 -4.16
CA GLN A 299 -12.22 -51.10 -3.35
C GLN A 299 -11.66 -50.69 -1.98
N TRP A 300 -10.81 -49.67 -1.97
CA TRP A 300 -10.20 -49.12 -0.75
C TRP A 300 -11.24 -48.54 0.23
N GLU A 301 -12.32 -47.96 -0.29
CA GLU A 301 -13.38 -47.32 0.51
C GLU A 301 -14.59 -48.24 0.76
N ASP A 302 -14.58 -49.47 0.23
CA ASP A 302 -15.66 -50.43 0.44
C ASP A 302 -15.57 -51.02 1.85
N HIS A 303 -16.57 -50.71 2.68
CA HIS A 303 -16.63 -51.19 4.06
C HIS A 303 -16.93 -52.70 4.14
N HIS A 304 -17.39 -53.31 3.04
CA HIS A 304 -17.73 -54.72 2.96
C HIS A 304 -16.55 -55.61 2.55
N LEU A 305 -15.51 -55.04 1.94
CA LEU A 305 -14.31 -55.75 1.53
C LEU A 305 -13.29 -55.72 2.69
N GLN A 306 -12.91 -56.90 3.21
CA GLN A 306 -12.04 -57.05 4.38
C GLN A 306 -10.77 -57.87 4.05
N ASP A 307 -10.58 -58.16 2.77
CA ASP A 307 -9.56 -59.06 2.21
C ASP A 307 -8.98 -58.43 0.93
N LEU A 308 -8.71 -57.12 0.95
CA LEU A 308 -8.15 -56.42 -0.21
C LEU A 308 -6.68 -56.80 -0.40
N GLN A 309 -6.33 -57.28 -1.59
CA GLN A 309 -4.96 -57.73 -1.89
C GLN A 309 -4.04 -56.60 -2.33
N ASP A 310 -2.86 -56.52 -1.74
CA ASP A 310 -1.78 -55.63 -2.14
C ASP A 310 -0.93 -56.21 -3.31
N SER A 311 0.15 -55.53 -3.71
CA SER A 311 1.03 -55.99 -4.80
C SER A 311 1.93 -57.18 -4.43
N TYR A 312 2.10 -57.45 -3.13
CA TYR A 312 2.82 -58.61 -2.62
C TYR A 312 1.90 -59.81 -2.36
N GLY A 313 0.58 -59.65 -2.50
CA GLY A 313 -0.43 -60.66 -2.25
C GLY A 313 -0.83 -60.80 -0.79
N GLN A 314 -0.63 -59.76 0.03
CA GLN A 314 -1.13 -59.69 1.41
C GLN A 314 -2.57 -59.17 1.43
N GLU A 315 -3.40 -59.71 2.31
CA GLU A 315 -4.79 -59.29 2.51
C GLU A 315 -4.88 -58.24 3.62
N TRP A 316 -5.58 -57.14 3.35
CA TRP A 316 -5.82 -55.99 4.23
C TRP A 316 -7.30 -55.75 4.50
#